data_AF-F4S182-F1
#
_entry.id   AF-F4S182-F1
#
_cell.length_a   1.000
_cell.length_b   1.000
_cell.length_c   1.000
_cell.angle_alpha   90.00
_cell.angle_beta   90.00
_cell.angle_gamma   90.00
#
_symmetry.space_group_name_H-M   'P 1'
#
loop_
_entity.id
_entity.type
_entity.pdbx_description
1 polymer ?
#
loop_
_entity_poly.entity_id
_entity_poly.type
_entity_poly.pdbx_seq_one_letter_code
_entity_poly.pdbx_strand_id
1 'polypeptide(L)'
;MSTPGKSPTAEPGPCSKEDIDKRLQNLEVDDQTLCSDKIEGHKDEEEEEHQDNDDQSDDDRVLYYAAIDDISARETGCIYRLFAKSINQSHPPYNPYEWLNFMEDSVRFQVKQPVQLPARDTAFWVAKNIYIDAHDELHGKYIIKSSLLWDDCDSRAHCFERSQSNRYATTLLEAFRQSILIHKRRKERKRGASNNLHRQIYSDCCALKTARSVYDGAPRWLICEGLYDPNTTHRYIWEYDFNSLPRDKQTWTDHINAWVHYTYEVSGNQTLIVGLDCDEHGVLTNLVLFTKGKPLHYDESAVMKGRIEHTFMHFRKQHECNKICEHVGLSKLQNSKGKAKDVMELMYLNSP
;
A
#
# COMPACT_ATOMS: atom_id res chain seq x y z
N MET A 1 -52.05 19.06 37.49
CA MET A 1 -51.06 17.96 37.51
C MET A 1 -50.31 18.00 36.20
N SER A 2 -49.03 18.33 36.27
CA SER A 2 -48.19 18.78 35.15
C SER A 2 -47.55 17.61 34.39
N THR A 3 -47.51 17.70 33.07
CA THR A 3 -46.77 16.82 32.16
C THR A 3 -45.29 17.23 32.08
N PRO A 4 -44.31 16.28 32.00
CA PRO A 4 -42.91 16.62 31.76
C PRO A 4 -42.60 16.71 30.27
N GLY A 5 -41.79 17.72 29.92
CA GLY A 5 -41.42 18.11 28.56
C GLY A 5 -40.36 17.23 27.91
N LYS A 6 -40.39 17.21 26.57
CA LYS A 6 -39.35 16.65 25.70
C LYS A 6 -38.19 17.64 25.55
N SER A 7 -36.96 17.17 25.72
CA SER A 7 -35.73 17.89 25.38
C SER A 7 -35.39 17.69 23.89
N PRO A 8 -34.89 18.71 23.18
CA PRO A 8 -34.40 18.55 21.81
C PRO A 8 -32.93 18.09 21.81
N THR A 9 -32.64 17.02 21.07
CA THR A 9 -31.30 16.62 20.64
C THR A 9 -30.76 17.64 19.63
N ALA A 10 -29.65 18.28 19.96
CA ALA A 10 -28.89 19.15 19.06
C ALA A 10 -28.05 18.30 18.09
N GLU A 11 -28.18 18.55 16.79
CA GLU A 11 -27.26 18.02 15.78
C GLU A 11 -25.90 18.72 15.89
N PRO A 12 -24.77 18.00 15.78
CA PRO A 12 -23.46 18.63 15.71
C PRO A 12 -23.31 19.35 14.36
N GLY A 13 -23.13 20.67 14.40
CA GLY A 13 -22.90 21.50 13.23
C GLY A 13 -21.57 21.15 12.53
N PRO A 14 -21.45 21.43 11.22
CA PRO A 14 -20.23 21.17 10.46
C PRO A 14 -19.06 22.01 10.99
N CYS A 15 -17.92 21.35 11.18
CA CYS A 15 -16.66 21.99 11.55
C CYS A 15 -16.27 22.98 10.45
N SER A 16 -16.10 24.26 10.78
CA SER A 16 -15.76 25.30 9.81
C SER A 16 -14.30 25.15 9.38
N LYS A 17 -13.99 25.52 8.12
CA LYS A 17 -12.61 25.53 7.60
C LYS A 17 -11.65 26.35 8.48
N GLU A 18 -12.16 27.38 9.16
CA GLU A 18 -11.37 28.23 10.05
C GLU A 18 -10.83 27.50 11.29
N ASP A 19 -11.49 26.43 11.75
CA ASP A 19 -11.02 25.63 12.89
C ASP A 19 -9.88 24.67 12.49
N ILE A 20 -9.79 24.32 11.21
CA ILE A 20 -8.72 23.48 10.65
C ILE A 20 -7.46 24.32 10.45
N ASP A 21 -7.60 25.54 9.89
CA ASP A 21 -6.46 26.44 9.65
C ASP A 21 -5.80 26.92 10.96
N LYS A 22 -6.59 27.14 12.03
CA LYS A 22 -6.05 27.46 13.37
C LYS A 22 -5.28 26.31 14.02
N ARG A 23 -5.56 25.05 13.66
CA ARG A 23 -4.82 23.89 14.17
C ARG A 23 -3.48 23.71 13.46
N LEU A 24 -3.39 24.10 12.19
CA LEU A 24 -2.15 24.01 11.41
C LEU A 24 -1.14 25.10 11.80
N GLN A 25 -1.59 26.31 12.14
CA GLN A 25 -0.69 27.40 12.58
C GLN A 25 0.01 27.16 13.92
N ASN A 26 -0.50 26.25 14.77
CA ASN A 26 0.11 25.95 16.07
C ASN A 26 1.22 24.88 16.01
N LEU A 27 1.55 24.36 14.82
CA LEU A 27 2.57 23.32 14.63
C LEU A 27 3.90 23.85 14.04
N GLU A 28 4.00 25.15 13.72
CA GLU A 28 5.19 25.76 13.08
C GLU A 28 6.02 26.66 14.02
N VAL A 29 6.18 26.28 15.29
CA VAL A 29 7.11 26.98 16.19
C VAL A 29 7.96 25.95 16.92
N ASP A 30 9.15 25.71 16.37
CA ASP A 30 10.43 25.52 17.08
C ASP A 30 11.41 24.75 16.18
N ASP A 31 12.15 25.47 15.31
CA ASP A 31 13.56 25.15 15.06
C ASP A 31 14.26 26.30 14.32
N GLN A 32 14.77 27.26 15.10
CA GLN A 32 15.77 28.22 14.64
C GLN A 32 16.99 28.10 15.54
N THR A 33 18.03 27.41 15.07
CA THR A 33 19.39 27.61 15.60
C THR A 33 20.45 27.42 14.51
N LEU A 34 20.98 28.56 14.04
CA LEU A 34 22.39 28.88 13.72
C LEU A 34 23.24 27.88 12.92
N CYS A 35 23.74 28.33 11.76
CA CYS A 35 25.13 28.79 11.65
C CYS A 35 25.38 29.55 10.34
N SER A 36 25.94 30.74 10.49
CA SER A 36 26.59 31.56 9.48
C SER A 36 27.92 30.95 9.06
N ASP A 37 28.35 31.14 7.81
CA ASP A 37 29.51 31.99 7.51
C ASP A 37 29.71 32.22 6.02
N LYS A 38 30.09 33.46 5.72
CA LYS A 38 30.44 34.02 4.42
C LYS A 38 31.86 33.61 4.03
N ILE A 39 32.10 33.28 2.76
CA ILE A 39 33.39 33.57 2.09
C ILE A 39 33.10 34.06 0.67
N GLU A 40 33.50 35.30 0.40
CA GLU A 40 33.65 35.89 -0.93
C GLU A 40 35.06 35.62 -1.48
N GLY A 41 35.15 35.44 -2.80
CA GLY A 41 36.29 35.91 -3.60
C GLY A 41 37.36 34.89 -3.97
N HIS A 42 37.37 34.44 -5.21
CA HIS A 42 38.41 34.83 -6.19
C HIS A 42 38.09 34.25 -7.57
N LYS A 43 38.09 35.13 -8.58
CA LYS A 43 38.24 34.77 -10.00
C LYS A 43 39.73 34.58 -10.23
N ASP A 44 40.10 33.51 -10.93
CA ASP A 44 41.22 33.49 -11.86
C ASP A 44 40.94 32.43 -12.95
N GLU A 45 41.21 32.84 -14.18
CA GLU A 45 41.03 32.11 -15.43
C GLU A 45 42.29 31.27 -15.67
N GLU A 46 42.15 29.95 -15.75
CA GLU A 46 43.14 29.10 -16.43
C GLU A 46 42.40 28.05 -17.27
N GLU A 47 42.54 28.21 -18.58
CA GLU A 47 42.20 27.25 -19.63
C GLU A 47 43.18 26.08 -19.55
N GLU A 48 42.72 24.85 -19.27
CA GLU A 48 43.47 23.66 -19.65
C GLU A 48 42.55 22.43 -19.80
N GLU A 49 42.57 21.90 -21.03
CA GLU A 49 42.35 20.51 -21.46
C GLU A 49 40.97 19.85 -21.21
N HIS A 50 40.15 19.88 -22.27
CA HIS A 50 39.10 18.90 -22.54
C HIS A 50 39.67 17.46 -22.56
N GLN A 51 39.62 16.79 -21.42
CA GLN A 51 39.42 15.35 -21.38
C GLN A 51 37.92 15.11 -21.21
N ASP A 52 37.30 14.59 -22.27
CA ASP A 52 35.96 13.99 -22.23
C ASP A 52 36.00 12.78 -21.28
N ASN A 53 35.97 13.06 -19.99
CA ASN A 53 35.34 12.16 -19.05
C ASN A 53 33.85 12.33 -19.30
N ASP A 54 33.27 11.36 -20.02
CA ASP A 54 31.86 11.00 -19.88
C ASP A 54 31.63 10.67 -18.40
N ASP A 55 31.53 11.74 -17.61
CA ASP A 55 30.90 11.78 -16.32
C ASP A 55 29.47 11.37 -16.64
N GLN A 56 29.20 10.06 -16.50
CA GLN A 56 27.86 9.52 -16.41
C GLN A 56 27.25 10.21 -15.19
N SER A 57 26.72 11.41 -15.44
CA SER A 57 25.93 12.21 -14.52
C SER A 57 25.01 11.23 -13.83
N ASP A 58 25.17 11.15 -12.51
CA ASP A 58 24.45 10.28 -11.61
C ASP A 58 22.98 10.27 -12.02
N ASP A 59 22.66 9.24 -12.79
CA ASP A 59 21.39 8.76 -13.30
C ASP A 59 20.22 9.69 -12.92
N ASP A 60 19.88 10.64 -13.80
CA ASP A 60 18.63 11.40 -13.80
C ASP A 60 17.48 10.40 -14.00
N ARG A 61 17.24 9.56 -12.99
CA ARG A 61 16.24 8.50 -12.96
C ARG A 61 14.90 9.16 -12.76
N VAL A 62 14.41 9.76 -13.83
CA VAL A 62 13.01 10.15 -13.94
C VAL A 62 12.19 8.89 -13.67
N LEU A 63 11.36 8.95 -12.62
CA LEU A 63 10.49 7.83 -12.22
C LEU A 63 9.66 7.39 -13.43
N TYR A 64 9.53 6.07 -13.64
CA TYR A 64 8.89 5.53 -14.86
C TYR A 64 7.50 6.12 -15.11
N TYR A 65 6.75 6.42 -14.05
CA TYR A 65 5.44 7.01 -14.16
C TYR A 65 5.47 8.50 -14.41
N ALA A 66 6.56 9.25 -14.18
CA ALA A 66 6.64 10.70 -14.34
C ALA A 66 6.56 11.14 -15.81
N ALA A 67 6.94 10.26 -16.74
CA ALA A 67 6.88 10.49 -18.19
C ALA A 67 5.48 10.37 -18.81
N ILE A 68 4.46 9.92 -18.06
CA ILE A 68 3.09 9.79 -18.58
C ILE A 68 2.49 11.18 -18.91
N ASP A 69 1.98 11.31 -20.13
CA ASP A 69 1.40 12.54 -20.68
C ASP A 69 0.24 13.11 -19.85
N ASP A 70 0.07 14.43 -19.86
CA ASP A 70 -1.14 15.04 -19.32
C ASP A 70 -2.36 14.79 -20.22
N ILE A 71 -3.35 14.09 -19.69
CA ILE A 71 -4.59 13.75 -20.40
C ILE A 71 -5.73 14.71 -20.07
N SER A 72 -5.44 15.87 -19.45
CA SER A 72 -6.44 16.87 -19.07
C SER A 72 -7.35 17.33 -20.21
N ALA A 73 -6.85 17.27 -21.44
CA ALA A 73 -7.59 17.62 -22.65
C ALA A 73 -8.53 16.51 -23.15
N ARG A 74 -8.48 15.28 -22.61
CA ARG A 74 -9.31 14.15 -23.06
C ARG A 74 -10.71 14.20 -22.42
N GLU A 75 -11.69 13.56 -23.05
CA GLU A 75 -13.04 13.42 -22.46
C GLU A 75 -13.17 12.15 -21.58
N THR A 76 -12.17 11.26 -21.64
CA THR A 76 -12.16 9.95 -21.02
C THR A 76 -11.10 9.85 -19.93
N GLY A 77 -11.33 8.96 -18.95
CA GLY A 77 -10.29 8.60 -17.99
C GLY A 77 -9.30 7.61 -18.59
N CYS A 78 -8.24 7.34 -17.84
CA CYS A 78 -7.21 6.40 -18.23
C CYS A 78 -6.78 5.54 -17.04
N ILE A 79 -6.91 4.23 -17.15
CA ILE A 79 -6.44 3.26 -16.16
C ILE A 79 -5.04 2.80 -16.55
N TYR A 80 -4.15 2.77 -15.58
CA TYR A 80 -2.78 2.27 -15.72
C TYR A 80 -2.68 0.97 -14.94
N ARG A 81 -2.47 -0.14 -15.65
CA ARG A 81 -2.29 -1.47 -15.07
C ARG A 81 -0.84 -1.89 -15.15
N LEU A 82 -0.24 -2.17 -14.00
CA LEU A 82 1.12 -2.68 -13.96
C LEU A 82 1.13 -4.15 -14.38
N PHE A 83 2.04 -4.55 -15.26
CA PHE A 83 2.15 -5.96 -15.65
C PHE A 83 2.54 -6.83 -14.46
N ALA A 84 1.99 -8.04 -14.37
CA ALA A 84 2.30 -8.99 -13.30
C ALA A 84 3.83 -9.21 -13.17
N LYS A 85 4.32 -9.33 -11.94
CA LYS A 85 5.73 -9.63 -11.69
C LYS A 85 5.95 -11.13 -11.85
N SER A 86 6.87 -11.54 -12.71
CA SER A 86 7.39 -12.91 -12.65
C SER A 86 8.31 -13.03 -11.43
N ILE A 87 7.92 -13.80 -10.41
CA ILE A 87 8.83 -14.11 -9.30
C ILE A 87 9.84 -15.13 -9.80
N ASN A 88 11.07 -14.69 -10.07
CA ASN A 88 12.19 -15.61 -10.28
C ASN A 88 12.69 -16.16 -8.93
N GLN A 89 13.27 -17.36 -8.94
CA GLN A 89 13.52 -18.24 -7.78
C GLN A 89 14.50 -17.69 -6.71
N SER A 90 15.14 -16.53 -6.93
CA SER A 90 16.07 -15.85 -6.00
C SER A 90 15.47 -14.67 -5.22
N HIS A 91 14.17 -14.44 -5.36
CA HIS A 91 13.30 -13.56 -4.57
C HIS A 91 13.93 -12.25 -4.03
N PRO A 92 14.10 -11.23 -4.89
CA PRO A 92 14.46 -9.90 -4.40
C PRO A 92 13.33 -9.33 -3.54
N PRO A 93 13.65 -8.45 -2.57
CA PRO A 93 12.65 -7.69 -1.83
C PRO A 93 11.79 -6.84 -2.78
N TYR A 94 10.64 -6.39 -2.28
CA TYR A 94 9.94 -5.25 -2.87
C TYR A 94 10.93 -4.12 -3.11
N ASN A 95 10.96 -3.61 -4.34
CA ASN A 95 11.82 -2.51 -4.71
C ASN A 95 10.89 -1.38 -5.13
N PRO A 96 10.74 -0.30 -4.33
CA PRO A 96 9.95 0.83 -4.77
C PRO A 96 10.53 1.36 -6.09
N TYR A 97 11.86 1.46 -6.21
CA TYR A 97 12.60 1.93 -7.40
C TYR A 97 12.64 0.97 -8.61
N GLU A 98 11.74 -0.02 -8.70
CA GLU A 98 11.66 -0.89 -9.88
C GLU A 98 11.13 -0.09 -11.08
N TRP A 99 11.80 -0.19 -12.23
CA TRP A 99 11.27 0.30 -13.50
C TRP A 99 10.18 -0.65 -13.99
N LEU A 100 8.94 -0.15 -14.11
CA LEU A 100 7.77 -0.98 -14.41
C LEU A 100 7.20 -0.68 -15.79
N ASN A 101 6.92 -1.76 -16.51
CA ASN A 101 6.06 -1.70 -17.68
C ASN A 101 4.59 -1.68 -17.23
N PHE A 102 3.78 -0.89 -17.92
CA PHE A 102 2.35 -0.76 -17.66
C PHE A 102 1.55 -0.73 -18.96
N MET A 103 0.27 -1.09 -18.85
CA MET A 103 -0.72 -0.95 -19.91
C MET A 103 -1.55 0.32 -19.66
N GLU A 104 -1.79 1.09 -20.72
CA GLU A 104 -2.64 2.27 -20.73
C GLU A 104 -4.01 1.92 -21.34
N ASP A 105 -5.06 1.93 -20.52
CA ASP A 105 -6.43 1.64 -20.94
C ASP A 105 -7.29 2.92 -20.88
N SER A 106 -7.68 3.45 -22.03
CA SER A 106 -8.63 4.57 -22.10
C SER A 106 -10.04 4.10 -21.79
N VAL A 107 -10.64 4.66 -20.73
CA VAL A 107 -11.94 4.20 -20.21
C VAL A 107 -12.97 5.32 -20.12
N ARG A 108 -14.21 4.99 -20.47
CA ARG A 108 -15.39 5.77 -20.10
C ARG A 108 -16.00 5.19 -18.84
N PHE A 109 -16.21 6.04 -17.84
CA PHE A 109 -16.76 5.62 -16.56
C PHE A 109 -17.78 6.63 -16.05
N GLN A 110 -18.71 6.14 -15.24
CA GLN A 110 -19.72 6.93 -14.57
C GLN A 110 -19.45 6.96 -13.08
N VAL A 111 -19.39 8.16 -12.51
CA VAL A 111 -19.28 8.35 -11.06
C VAL A 111 -20.64 8.11 -10.42
N LYS A 112 -20.67 7.30 -9.38
CA LYS A 112 -21.88 6.91 -8.63
C LYS A 112 -21.80 7.47 -7.21
N GLN A 113 -22.55 6.85 -6.30
CA GLN A 113 -22.68 7.28 -4.91
C GLN A 113 -21.35 7.24 -4.14
N PRO A 114 -21.16 8.15 -3.15
CA PRO A 114 -20.07 8.07 -2.19
C PRO A 114 -20.04 6.72 -1.47
N VAL A 115 -18.82 6.30 -1.12
CA VAL A 115 -18.58 5.11 -0.31
C VAL A 115 -18.40 5.56 1.13
N GLN A 116 -19.16 4.96 2.05
CA GLN A 116 -18.98 5.22 3.47
C GLN A 116 -17.66 4.56 3.92
N LEU A 117 -16.66 5.38 4.23
CA LEU A 117 -15.41 4.91 4.79
C LEU A 117 -15.52 4.75 6.31
N PRO A 118 -14.64 3.93 6.93
CA PRO A 118 -14.51 3.89 8.38
C PRO A 118 -14.24 5.28 8.95
N ALA A 119 -14.79 5.59 10.12
CA ALA A 119 -14.72 6.94 10.73
C ALA A 119 -13.28 7.49 10.88
N ARG A 120 -12.28 6.62 10.97
CA ARG A 120 -10.87 7.02 11.04
C ARG A 120 -10.31 7.49 9.70
N ASP A 121 -10.83 6.95 8.60
CA ASP A 121 -10.37 7.25 7.25
C ASP A 121 -11.13 8.44 6.66
N THR A 122 -12.38 8.69 7.07
CA THR A 122 -13.22 9.79 6.55
C THR A 122 -12.62 11.19 6.73
N ALA A 123 -11.70 11.37 7.68
CA ALA A 123 -11.01 12.65 7.88
C ALA A 123 -9.90 12.91 6.84
N PHE A 124 -9.41 11.87 6.18
CA PHE A 124 -8.24 11.95 5.30
C PHE A 124 -8.52 11.42 3.89
N TRP A 125 -9.59 10.65 3.71
CA TRP A 125 -9.88 9.96 2.47
C TRP A 125 -11.31 10.24 2.01
N VAL A 126 -11.45 10.32 0.68
CA VAL A 126 -12.74 10.34 0.01
C VAL A 126 -12.79 9.15 -0.94
N ALA A 127 -13.94 8.48 -0.99
CA ALA A 127 -14.17 7.35 -1.88
C ALA A 127 -15.53 7.42 -2.56
N LYS A 128 -15.58 6.97 -3.83
CA LYS A 128 -16.82 6.88 -4.62
C LYS A 128 -16.87 5.58 -5.39
N ASN A 129 -18.07 5.08 -5.62
CA ASN A 129 -18.29 4.01 -6.58
C ASN A 129 -18.19 4.58 -8.00
N ILE A 130 -17.58 3.83 -8.91
CA ILE A 130 -17.67 4.08 -10.34
C ILE A 130 -18.17 2.84 -11.06
N TYR A 131 -18.67 3.04 -12.28
CA TYR A 131 -18.97 1.95 -13.20
C TYR A 131 -18.31 2.23 -14.54
N ILE A 132 -17.53 1.27 -15.04
CA ILE A 132 -16.87 1.32 -16.34
C ILE A 132 -17.77 0.60 -17.34
N ASP A 133 -18.24 1.33 -18.35
CA ASP A 133 -19.31 0.86 -19.25
C ASP A 133 -18.80 0.00 -20.43
N ALA A 134 -17.73 0.46 -21.09
CA ALA A 134 -17.36 -0.04 -22.43
C ALA A 134 -15.85 -0.32 -22.51
N HIS A 135 -15.40 -1.35 -21.78
CA HIS A 135 -14.04 -1.89 -21.86
C HIS A 135 -14.07 -3.42 -21.75
N ASP A 136 -13.39 -4.13 -22.64
CA ASP A 136 -13.50 -5.59 -22.73
C ASP A 136 -13.10 -6.29 -21.42
N GLU A 137 -12.00 -5.85 -20.79
CA GLU A 137 -11.48 -6.46 -19.55
C GLU A 137 -11.88 -5.74 -18.26
N LEU A 138 -12.28 -4.46 -18.34
CA LEU A 138 -12.43 -3.58 -17.18
C LEU A 138 -13.87 -3.12 -16.98
N HIS A 139 -14.83 -3.64 -17.76
CA HIS A 139 -16.23 -3.32 -17.54
C HIS A 139 -16.67 -3.83 -16.15
N GLY A 140 -17.35 -2.98 -15.39
CA GLY A 140 -17.77 -3.36 -14.03
C GLY A 140 -17.78 -2.24 -13.02
N LYS A 141 -17.99 -2.64 -11.75
CA LYS A 141 -18.06 -1.74 -10.60
C LYS A 141 -16.72 -1.69 -9.89
N TYR A 142 -16.27 -0.49 -9.56
CA TYR A 142 -15.01 -0.23 -8.86
C TYR A 142 -15.20 0.85 -7.79
N ILE A 143 -14.23 0.96 -6.90
CA ILE A 143 -14.13 2.04 -5.93
C ILE A 143 -12.92 2.89 -6.28
N ILE A 144 -13.14 4.20 -6.43
CA ILE A 144 -12.05 5.18 -6.56
C ILE A 144 -11.81 5.86 -5.22
N LYS A 145 -10.53 6.11 -4.89
CA LYS A 145 -10.12 6.75 -3.63
C LYS A 145 -9.07 7.83 -3.88
N SER A 146 -9.13 8.89 -3.10
CA SER A 146 -8.06 9.89 -2.99
C SER A 146 -7.91 10.36 -1.55
N SER A 147 -6.68 10.67 -1.17
CA SER A 147 -6.41 11.39 0.06
C SER A 147 -6.76 12.86 -0.13
N LEU A 148 -7.32 13.46 0.91
CA LEU A 148 -7.56 14.91 1.03
C LEU A 148 -6.27 15.70 1.23
N LEU A 149 -5.16 15.02 1.55
CA LEU A 149 -3.86 15.61 1.79
C LEU A 149 -2.95 15.62 0.55
N TRP A 150 -3.38 15.01 -0.55
CA TRP A 150 -2.58 14.93 -1.76
C TRP A 150 -2.97 16.00 -2.74
N ASP A 151 -1.97 16.68 -3.30
CA ASP A 151 -2.16 17.49 -4.49
C ASP A 151 -2.06 16.63 -5.77
N ASP A 152 -2.21 17.29 -6.92
CA ASP A 152 -2.14 16.64 -8.23
C ASP A 152 -0.77 16.00 -8.54
N CYS A 153 0.32 16.60 -8.04
CA CYS A 153 1.68 16.14 -8.30
C CYS A 153 1.99 14.90 -7.46
N ASP A 154 1.68 14.96 -6.16
CA ASP A 154 1.96 13.91 -5.18
C ASP A 154 1.06 12.70 -5.36
N SER A 155 -0.23 12.94 -5.66
CA SER A 155 -1.24 11.88 -5.84
C SER A 155 -0.82 10.85 -6.89
N ARG A 156 -0.13 11.27 -7.95
CA ARG A 156 0.42 10.37 -8.97
C ARG A 156 1.38 9.35 -8.36
N ALA A 157 2.40 9.83 -7.65
CA ALA A 157 3.41 8.99 -7.03
C ALA A 157 2.78 8.00 -6.04
N HIS A 158 1.85 8.49 -5.21
CA HIS A 158 1.10 7.63 -4.30
C HIS A 158 0.26 6.57 -5.00
N CYS A 159 -0.45 6.90 -6.09
CA CYS A 159 -1.28 5.92 -6.81
C CYS A 159 -0.43 4.80 -7.44
N PHE A 160 0.73 5.13 -8.00
CA PHE A 160 1.65 4.13 -8.54
C PHE A 160 2.31 3.29 -7.46
N GLU A 161 2.71 3.89 -6.33
CA GLU A 161 3.25 3.16 -5.17
C GLU A 161 2.22 2.14 -4.63
N ARG A 162 0.93 2.51 -4.58
CA ARG A 162 -0.15 1.60 -4.19
C ARG A 162 -0.39 0.48 -5.20
N SER A 163 -0.38 0.81 -6.49
CA SER A 163 -0.51 -0.18 -7.57
C SER A 163 0.66 -1.18 -7.55
N GLN A 164 1.87 -0.69 -7.31
CA GLN A 164 3.09 -1.49 -7.23
C GLN A 164 3.10 -2.37 -5.98
N SER A 165 2.67 -1.82 -4.83
CA SER A 165 2.46 -2.59 -3.60
C SER A 165 1.47 -3.73 -3.83
N ASN A 166 0.34 -3.45 -4.47
CA ASN A 166 -0.68 -4.44 -4.79
C ASN A 166 -0.13 -5.53 -5.72
N ARG A 167 0.50 -5.14 -6.85
CA ARG A 167 1.14 -6.07 -7.80
C ARG A 167 2.06 -7.06 -7.09
N TYR A 168 2.97 -6.56 -6.24
CA TYR A 168 3.91 -7.41 -5.52
C TYR A 168 3.19 -8.33 -4.51
N ALA A 169 2.27 -7.78 -3.72
CA ALA A 169 1.52 -8.52 -2.73
C ALA A 169 0.67 -9.64 -3.37
N THR A 170 -0.08 -9.35 -4.43
CA THR A 170 -0.90 -10.34 -5.16
C THR A 170 -0.05 -11.48 -5.70
N THR A 171 1.15 -11.19 -6.21
CA THR A 171 2.07 -12.24 -6.67
C THR A 171 2.54 -13.15 -5.52
N LEU A 172 2.84 -12.58 -4.34
CA LEU A 172 3.17 -13.38 -3.16
C LEU A 172 1.97 -14.13 -2.57
N LEU A 173 0.76 -13.59 -2.72
CA LEU A 173 -0.47 -14.25 -2.32
C LEU A 173 -0.70 -15.53 -3.13
N GLU A 174 -0.44 -15.49 -4.43
CA GLU A 174 -0.46 -16.69 -5.28
C GLU A 174 0.57 -17.73 -4.81
N ALA A 175 1.82 -17.32 -4.55
CA ALA A 175 2.86 -18.21 -4.04
C ALA A 175 2.49 -18.82 -2.66
N PHE A 176 1.90 -18.02 -1.77
CA PHE A 176 1.40 -18.46 -0.48
C PHE A 176 0.28 -19.50 -0.63
N ARG A 177 -0.69 -19.24 -1.50
CA ARG A 177 -1.77 -20.19 -1.83
C ARG A 177 -1.22 -21.51 -2.35
N GLN A 178 -0.23 -21.48 -3.24
CA GLN A 178 0.42 -22.69 -3.73
C GLN A 178 1.16 -23.44 -2.62
N SER A 179 1.84 -22.74 -1.72
CA SER A 179 2.53 -23.33 -0.57
C SER A 179 1.56 -24.09 0.34
N ILE A 180 0.39 -23.52 0.61
CA ILE A 180 -0.70 -24.18 1.35
C ILE A 180 -1.18 -25.44 0.60
N LEU A 181 -1.40 -25.37 -0.71
CA LEU A 181 -1.88 -26.49 -1.52
C LEU A 181 -0.88 -27.65 -1.59
N ILE A 182 0.42 -27.35 -1.74
CA ILE A 182 1.48 -28.36 -1.76
C ILE A 182 1.50 -29.11 -0.42
N HIS A 183 1.47 -28.38 0.70
CA HIS A 183 1.45 -29.01 2.01
C HIS A 183 0.18 -29.85 2.24
N LYS A 184 -0.99 -29.36 1.80
CA LYS A 184 -2.24 -30.14 1.81
C LYS A 184 -2.06 -31.48 1.13
N ARG A 185 -1.58 -31.50 -0.13
CA ARG A 185 -1.36 -32.74 -0.89
C ARG A 185 -0.42 -33.70 -0.15
N ARG A 186 0.63 -33.17 0.49
CA ARG A 186 1.57 -33.98 1.31
C ARG A 186 0.90 -34.58 2.56
N LYS A 187 -0.01 -33.84 3.23
CA LYS A 187 -0.74 -34.32 4.43
C LYS A 187 -1.91 -35.24 4.08
N GLU A 188 -2.69 -34.95 3.05
CA GLU A 188 -3.84 -35.77 2.62
C GLU A 188 -3.38 -37.15 2.16
N ARG A 189 -2.27 -37.23 1.43
CA ARG A 189 -1.60 -38.51 1.12
C ARG A 189 -1.24 -39.33 2.37
N LYS A 190 -1.12 -38.70 3.55
CA LYS A 190 -0.76 -39.35 4.82
C LYS A 190 -1.94 -39.59 5.77
N ARG A 191 -3.03 -38.82 5.71
CA ARG A 191 -4.08 -38.81 6.77
C ARG A 191 -5.54 -38.65 6.31
N GLY A 192 -5.84 -38.51 5.01
CA GLY A 192 -7.20 -38.63 4.46
C GLY A 192 -8.27 -37.59 4.89
N ALA A 193 -7.95 -36.61 5.74
CA ALA A 193 -8.91 -35.58 6.16
C ALA A 193 -8.74 -34.28 5.36
N SER A 194 -9.83 -33.77 4.80
CA SER A 194 -9.86 -32.46 4.15
C SER A 194 -9.78 -31.35 5.21
N ASN A 195 -9.08 -30.27 4.90
CA ASN A 195 -8.95 -29.12 5.79
C ASN A 195 -9.53 -27.87 5.12
N ASN A 196 -10.33 -27.09 5.84
CA ASN A 196 -10.97 -25.85 5.35
C ASN A 196 -9.99 -24.64 5.32
N LEU A 197 -8.68 -24.89 5.28
CA LEU A 197 -7.63 -23.86 5.20
C LEU A 197 -7.48 -23.24 3.80
N HIS A 198 -8.29 -23.62 2.81
CA HIS A 198 -8.10 -23.24 1.40
C HIS A 198 -9.05 -22.14 0.94
N ARG A 199 -9.26 -21.13 1.76
CA ARG A 199 -10.12 -20.00 1.39
C ARG A 199 -9.38 -19.07 0.44
N GLN A 200 -10.11 -18.51 -0.53
CA GLN A 200 -9.53 -17.68 -1.58
C GLN A 200 -9.62 -16.19 -1.19
N ILE A 201 -8.48 -15.51 -1.17
CA ILE A 201 -8.34 -14.08 -0.89
C ILE A 201 -7.97 -13.34 -2.18
N TYR A 202 -8.65 -12.28 -2.58
CA TYR A 202 -8.41 -11.60 -3.87
C TYR A 202 -8.02 -10.14 -3.68
N SER A 203 -7.32 -9.53 -4.63
CA SER A 203 -7.03 -8.10 -4.60
C SER A 203 -6.82 -7.56 -6.00
N ASP A 204 -7.48 -6.44 -6.31
CA ASP A 204 -7.33 -5.71 -7.56
C ASP A 204 -7.14 -4.22 -7.24
N CYS A 205 -6.02 -3.63 -7.68
CA CYS A 205 -5.73 -2.20 -7.51
C CYS A 205 -4.95 -1.66 -8.72
N CYS A 206 -5.38 -0.52 -9.24
CA CYS A 206 -4.80 0.18 -10.38
C CYS A 206 -4.73 1.69 -10.11
N ALA A 207 -3.91 2.41 -10.88
CA ALA A 207 -3.91 3.87 -10.89
C ALA A 207 -4.89 4.37 -11.96
N LEU A 208 -5.77 5.30 -11.62
CA LEU A 208 -6.69 5.96 -12.53
C LEU A 208 -6.31 7.44 -12.65
N LYS A 209 -6.03 7.89 -13.86
CA LYS A 209 -5.96 9.33 -14.18
C LYS A 209 -7.27 9.77 -14.79
N THR A 210 -7.77 10.89 -14.31
CA THR A 210 -9.02 11.49 -14.81
C THR A 210 -8.69 12.77 -15.57
N ALA A 211 -9.37 13.01 -16.68
CA ALA A 211 -9.11 14.21 -17.48
C ALA A 211 -9.52 15.50 -16.74
N ARG A 212 -10.54 15.41 -15.89
CA ARG A 212 -10.96 16.48 -14.99
C ARG A 212 -11.04 15.91 -13.60
N SER A 213 -10.84 16.77 -12.60
CA SER A 213 -11.05 16.34 -11.22
C SER A 213 -12.48 15.83 -11.04
N VAL A 214 -12.59 14.65 -10.44
CA VAL A 214 -13.87 13.99 -10.16
C VAL A 214 -14.61 14.63 -8.98
N TYR A 215 -13.90 15.48 -8.23
CA TYR A 215 -14.41 16.17 -7.05
C TYR A 215 -13.94 17.63 -7.09
N ASP A 216 -14.60 18.52 -6.37
CA ASP A 216 -14.08 19.88 -6.23
C ASP A 216 -12.76 19.84 -5.44
N GLY A 217 -11.66 20.17 -6.10
CA GLY A 217 -10.33 20.25 -5.51
C GLY A 217 -9.62 18.93 -5.24
N ALA A 218 -10.17 17.78 -5.65
CA ALA A 218 -9.44 16.52 -5.55
C ALA A 218 -8.37 16.38 -6.63
N PRO A 219 -7.36 15.53 -6.39
CA PRO A 219 -6.40 15.22 -7.41
C PRO A 219 -7.02 14.48 -8.61
N ARG A 220 -6.40 14.64 -9.78
CA ARG A 220 -6.73 13.93 -11.01
C ARG A 220 -6.27 12.47 -10.99
N TRP A 221 -5.27 12.16 -10.17
CA TRP A 221 -4.82 10.79 -9.94
C TRP A 221 -5.54 10.18 -8.74
N LEU A 222 -6.19 9.06 -8.99
CA LEU A 222 -7.03 8.35 -8.05
C LEU A 222 -6.59 6.90 -7.99
N ILE A 223 -6.67 6.30 -6.81
CA ILE A 223 -6.56 4.84 -6.66
C ILE A 223 -7.87 4.25 -7.18
N CYS A 224 -7.81 3.21 -8.01
CA CYS A 224 -8.96 2.47 -8.50
C CYS A 224 -8.85 1.01 -8.05
N GLU A 225 -9.73 0.57 -7.17
CA GLU A 225 -9.75 -0.77 -6.60
C GLU A 225 -11.02 -1.52 -7.02
N GLY A 226 -10.92 -2.85 -7.05
CA GLY A 226 -12.09 -3.73 -7.18
C GLY A 226 -13.14 -3.44 -6.12
N LEU A 227 -14.40 -3.77 -6.41
CA LEU A 227 -15.49 -3.59 -5.46
C LEU A 227 -15.29 -4.48 -4.22
N TYR A 228 -15.31 -3.87 -3.04
CA TYR A 228 -15.30 -4.53 -1.74
C TYR A 228 -16.47 -3.98 -0.90
N ASP A 229 -16.90 -4.69 0.14
CA ASP A 229 -17.96 -4.21 1.03
C ASP A 229 -17.39 -3.42 2.23
N PRO A 230 -17.57 -2.08 2.27
CA PRO A 230 -17.04 -1.25 3.35
C PRO A 230 -17.63 -1.57 4.72
N ASN A 231 -18.84 -2.14 4.78
CA ASN A 231 -19.53 -2.41 6.05
C ASN A 231 -18.97 -3.63 6.77
N THR A 232 -18.39 -4.57 6.01
CA THR A 232 -17.81 -5.81 6.52
C THR A 232 -16.28 -5.80 6.48
N THR A 233 -15.69 -4.77 5.86
CA THR A 233 -14.24 -4.54 5.80
C THR A 233 -13.66 -4.28 7.19
N HIS A 234 -12.62 -5.04 7.53
CA HIS A 234 -11.81 -4.85 8.73
C HIS A 234 -10.36 -4.55 8.36
N ARG A 235 -9.70 -3.64 9.09
CA ARG A 235 -8.26 -3.38 8.95
C ARG A 235 -7.49 -4.35 9.83
N TYR A 236 -6.89 -5.36 9.21
CA TYR A 236 -6.13 -6.40 9.89
C TYR A 236 -4.72 -5.95 10.27
N ILE A 237 -4.10 -5.17 9.39
CA ILE A 237 -2.73 -4.69 9.57
C ILE A 237 -2.72 -3.18 9.57
N TRP A 238 -2.20 -2.63 10.66
CA TRP A 238 -1.77 -1.25 10.76
C TRP A 238 -0.27 -1.20 10.91
N GLU A 239 0.30 -0.08 10.48
CA GLU A 239 1.73 0.15 10.50
C GLU A 239 2.39 -0.05 11.88
N TYR A 240 1.65 0.15 12.98
CA TYR A 240 2.14 -0.08 14.34
C TYR A 240 1.29 -1.06 15.16
N ASP A 241 0.29 -1.68 14.52
CA ASP A 241 -0.60 -2.66 15.15
C ASP A 241 -0.88 -3.82 14.19
N PHE A 242 -0.10 -4.89 14.37
CA PHE A 242 -0.17 -6.14 13.62
C PHE A 242 -1.08 -7.18 14.29
N ASN A 243 -1.69 -6.84 15.42
CA ASN A 243 -2.60 -7.69 16.18
C ASN A 243 -4.00 -7.06 16.26
N SER A 244 -4.39 -6.31 15.22
CA SER A 244 -5.69 -5.67 15.15
C SER A 244 -6.78 -6.73 14.91
N LEU A 245 -7.28 -7.30 16.00
CA LEU A 245 -8.30 -8.33 15.93
C LEU A 245 -9.66 -7.69 15.60
N PRO A 246 -10.43 -8.29 14.67
CA PRO A 246 -11.81 -7.87 14.45
C PRO A 246 -12.64 -8.12 15.72
N ARG A 247 -13.66 -7.28 15.95
CA ARG A 247 -14.56 -7.41 17.11
C ARG A 247 -15.21 -8.80 17.16
N ASP A 248 -15.69 -9.25 16.01
CA ASP A 248 -16.22 -10.58 15.81
C ASP A 248 -15.15 -11.46 15.17
N LYS A 249 -15.17 -12.75 15.52
CA LYS A 249 -14.23 -13.72 14.93
C LYS A 249 -14.47 -13.80 13.42
N GLN A 250 -13.63 -13.12 12.65
CA GLN A 250 -13.67 -13.20 11.21
C GLN A 250 -12.91 -14.42 10.71
N THR A 251 -13.35 -14.87 9.55
CA THR A 251 -12.80 -16.00 8.81
C THR A 251 -11.30 -15.85 8.51
N TRP A 252 -10.85 -14.62 8.21
CA TRP A 252 -9.60 -14.38 7.50
C TRP A 252 -8.41 -14.10 8.39
N THR A 253 -8.62 -13.88 9.71
CA THR A 253 -7.57 -13.47 10.65
C THR A 253 -6.32 -14.34 10.58
N ASP A 254 -6.49 -15.66 10.67
CA ASP A 254 -5.34 -16.57 10.65
C ASP A 254 -4.64 -16.58 9.29
N HIS A 255 -5.41 -16.52 8.20
CA HIS A 255 -4.87 -16.51 6.83
C HIS A 255 -4.07 -15.25 6.54
N ILE A 256 -4.61 -14.09 6.91
CA ILE A 256 -3.96 -12.79 6.72
C ILE A 256 -2.68 -12.73 7.55
N ASN A 257 -2.73 -13.07 8.83
CA ASN A 257 -1.55 -13.05 9.69
C ASN A 257 -0.44 -13.98 9.17
N ALA A 258 -0.81 -15.17 8.69
CA ALA A 258 0.15 -16.10 8.11
C ALA A 258 0.70 -15.64 6.76
N TRP A 259 -0.11 -14.99 5.93
CA TRP A 259 0.32 -14.46 4.64
C TRP A 259 1.27 -13.27 4.79
N VAL A 260 1.02 -12.38 5.76
CA VAL A 260 1.93 -11.28 6.10
C VAL A 260 3.28 -11.81 6.55
N HIS A 261 3.29 -12.83 7.42
CA HIS A 261 4.52 -13.48 7.84
C HIS A 261 5.21 -14.23 6.70
N TYR A 262 4.47 -14.92 5.83
CA TYR A 262 5.03 -15.56 4.65
C TYR A 262 5.75 -14.55 3.75
N THR A 263 5.10 -13.42 3.46
CA THR A 263 5.69 -12.33 2.66
C THR A 263 6.97 -11.79 3.30
N TYR A 264 6.96 -11.63 4.61
CA TYR A 264 8.12 -11.20 5.38
C TYR A 264 9.30 -12.18 5.29
N GLU A 265 9.05 -13.47 5.48
CA GLU A 265 10.10 -14.49 5.48
C GLU A 265 10.66 -14.75 4.07
N VAL A 266 9.79 -14.89 3.07
CA VAL A 266 10.14 -15.16 1.67
C VAL A 266 10.94 -14.00 1.05
N SER A 267 10.72 -12.77 1.50
CA SER A 267 11.52 -11.61 1.12
C SER A 267 12.84 -11.47 1.88
N GLY A 268 13.25 -12.48 2.67
CA GLY A 268 14.48 -12.43 3.46
C GLY A 268 14.42 -11.40 4.58
N ASN A 269 13.24 -11.19 5.18
CA ASN A 269 12.97 -10.21 6.23
C ASN A 269 13.12 -8.75 5.78
N GLN A 270 13.04 -8.48 4.47
CA GLN A 270 13.28 -7.15 3.89
C GLN A 270 11.99 -6.41 3.57
N THR A 271 10.90 -7.10 3.25
CA THR A 271 9.61 -6.51 2.88
C THR A 271 8.55 -6.84 3.91
N LEU A 272 7.68 -5.88 4.22
CA LEU A 272 6.59 -6.05 5.18
C LEU A 272 5.32 -5.39 4.66
N ILE A 273 4.18 -6.07 4.79
CA ILE A 273 2.86 -5.47 4.60
C ILE A 273 2.52 -4.65 5.84
N VAL A 274 2.23 -3.36 5.66
CA VAL A 274 2.03 -2.39 6.76
C VAL A 274 0.65 -1.72 6.75
N GLY A 275 -0.12 -1.97 5.70
CA GLY A 275 -1.53 -1.61 5.60
C GLY A 275 -2.25 -2.72 4.87
N LEU A 276 -3.33 -3.23 5.46
CA LEU A 276 -4.14 -4.28 4.85
C LEU A 276 -5.54 -4.32 5.45
N ASP A 277 -6.51 -4.16 4.56
CA ASP A 277 -7.92 -4.26 4.86
C ASP A 277 -8.48 -5.48 4.12
N CYS A 278 -9.45 -6.17 4.71
CA CYS A 278 -10.10 -7.32 4.08
C CYS A 278 -11.57 -7.37 4.49
N ASP A 279 -12.45 -7.59 3.52
CA ASP A 279 -13.89 -7.78 3.77
C ASP A 279 -14.23 -9.23 4.13
N GLU A 280 -15.51 -9.49 4.43
CA GLU A 280 -15.96 -10.84 4.81
C GLU A 280 -15.84 -11.86 3.67
N HIS A 281 -15.81 -11.39 2.41
CA HIS A 281 -15.68 -12.22 1.22
C HIS A 281 -14.22 -12.53 0.87
N GLY A 282 -13.25 -11.88 1.54
CA GLY A 282 -11.83 -12.08 1.29
C GLY A 282 -11.25 -11.12 0.26
N VAL A 283 -11.91 -9.99 -0.01
CA VAL A 283 -11.40 -8.95 -0.91
C VAL A 283 -10.45 -8.04 -0.12
N LEU A 284 -9.19 -8.01 -0.53
CA LEU A 284 -8.15 -7.18 0.06
C LEU A 284 -8.12 -5.79 -0.59
N THR A 285 -8.00 -4.78 0.26
CA THR A 285 -7.87 -3.36 -0.12
C THR A 285 -6.81 -2.67 0.74
N ASN A 286 -6.40 -1.47 0.36
CA ASN A 286 -5.48 -0.62 1.13
C ASN A 286 -4.10 -1.28 1.39
N LEU A 287 -3.64 -2.10 0.45
CA LEU A 287 -2.32 -2.73 0.53
C LEU A 287 -1.20 -1.67 0.52
N VAL A 288 -0.32 -1.74 1.52
CA VAL A 288 0.93 -0.97 1.60
C VAL A 288 2.07 -1.89 1.94
N LEU A 289 3.19 -1.74 1.25
CA LEU A 289 4.43 -2.43 1.56
C LEU A 289 5.51 -1.44 1.99
N PHE A 290 6.31 -1.82 2.97
CA PHE A 290 7.58 -1.18 3.27
C PHE A 290 8.74 -2.11 2.94
N THR A 291 9.90 -1.53 2.61
CA THR A 291 11.16 -2.25 2.48
C THR A 291 12.24 -1.63 3.35
N LYS A 292 12.99 -2.47 4.06
CA LYS A 292 14.07 -2.00 4.94
C LYS A 292 15.08 -1.15 4.17
N GLY A 293 15.44 -0.02 4.76
CA GLY A 293 16.44 0.91 4.22
C GLY A 293 16.04 1.59 2.90
N LYS A 294 14.85 1.30 2.36
CA LYS A 294 14.35 1.86 1.11
C LYS A 294 13.04 2.59 1.39
N PRO A 295 13.09 3.92 1.62
CA PRO A 295 11.89 4.70 1.77
C PRO A 295 11.02 4.63 0.51
N LEU A 296 9.78 5.08 0.64
CA LEU A 296 8.86 5.19 -0.48
C LEU A 296 9.27 6.39 -1.33
N HIS A 297 9.05 6.31 -2.64
CA HIS A 297 9.48 7.36 -3.59
C HIS A 297 9.00 8.76 -3.25
N TYR A 298 7.82 8.86 -2.68
CA TYR A 298 7.21 10.15 -2.36
C TYR A 298 7.76 10.77 -1.07
N ASP A 299 8.55 10.04 -0.27
CA ASP A 299 9.08 10.53 1.01
C ASP A 299 10.37 9.79 1.40
N GLU A 300 11.52 10.35 1.03
CA GLU A 300 12.85 9.81 1.35
C GLU A 300 13.43 10.31 2.68
N SER A 301 12.62 10.99 3.48
CA SER A 301 13.07 11.63 4.72
C SER A 301 13.63 10.64 5.75
N ALA A 302 14.49 11.14 6.65
CA ALA A 302 14.96 10.38 7.80
C ALA A 302 13.79 9.93 8.69
N VAL A 303 12.71 10.72 8.75
CA VAL A 303 11.48 10.39 9.47
C VAL A 303 10.83 9.15 8.87
N MET A 304 10.70 9.07 7.53
CA MET A 304 10.15 7.88 6.87
C MET A 304 11.03 6.64 7.08
N LYS A 305 12.36 6.80 7.05
CA LYS A 305 13.29 5.69 7.34
C LYS A 305 13.11 5.16 8.78
N GLY A 306 13.05 6.05 9.77
CA GLY A 306 12.81 5.68 11.16
C GLY A 306 11.43 5.03 11.36
N ARG A 307 10.40 5.53 10.67
CA ARG A 307 9.05 4.96 10.60
C ARG A 307 9.05 3.53 10.07
N ILE A 308 9.77 3.26 8.98
CA ILE A 308 9.96 1.90 8.44
C ILE A 308 10.63 1.00 9.47
N GLU A 309 11.76 1.42 10.05
CA GLU A 309 12.48 0.60 11.03
C GLU A 309 11.61 0.24 12.25
N HIS A 310 10.88 1.23 12.77
CA HIS A 310 9.98 1.04 13.91
C HIS A 310 8.86 0.03 13.59
N THR A 311 8.27 0.15 12.40
CA THR A 311 7.23 -0.77 11.90
C THR A 311 7.71 -2.22 11.88
N PHE A 312 8.91 -2.47 11.37
CA PHE A 312 9.51 -3.81 11.35
C PHE A 312 9.79 -4.36 12.75
N MET A 313 10.17 -3.51 13.71
CA MET A 313 10.30 -3.91 15.11
C MET A 313 8.95 -4.29 15.72
N HIS A 314 7.90 -3.52 15.46
CA HIS A 314 6.54 -3.81 15.93
C HIS A 314 6.03 -5.15 15.44
N PHE A 315 6.16 -5.43 14.14
CA PHE A 315 5.75 -6.70 13.56
C PHE A 315 6.40 -7.89 14.26
N ARG A 316 7.73 -7.86 14.45
CA ARG A 316 8.46 -8.94 15.14
C ARG A 316 8.01 -9.16 16.57
N LYS A 317 7.66 -8.09 17.30
CA LYS A 317 7.22 -8.16 18.69
C LYS A 317 5.79 -8.64 18.84
N GLN A 318 4.92 -8.27 17.90
CA GLN A 318 3.48 -8.48 17.98
C GLN A 318 3.04 -9.78 17.31
N HIS A 319 3.66 -10.17 16.20
CA HIS A 319 3.19 -11.32 15.42
C HIS A 319 3.33 -12.63 16.20
N GLU A 320 2.20 -13.33 16.34
CA GLU A 320 2.13 -14.68 16.89
C GLU A 320 1.87 -15.69 15.77
N CYS A 321 2.76 -16.68 15.62
CA CYS A 321 2.58 -17.74 14.64
C CYS A 321 1.33 -18.56 14.95
N ASN A 322 0.45 -18.71 13.97
CA ASN A 322 -0.72 -19.57 14.05
C ASN A 322 -0.49 -20.91 13.33
N LYS A 323 -1.52 -21.76 13.31
CA LYS A 323 -1.48 -23.09 12.68
C LYS A 323 -1.17 -23.05 11.18
N ILE A 324 -1.49 -21.95 10.49
CA ILE A 324 -1.20 -21.78 9.07
C ILE A 324 0.28 -21.45 8.88
N CYS A 325 0.87 -20.60 9.74
CA CYS A 325 2.32 -20.36 9.74
C CYS A 325 3.10 -21.67 9.91
N GLU A 326 2.69 -22.51 10.88
CA GLU A 326 3.29 -23.84 11.07
C GLU A 326 3.06 -24.76 9.87
N HIS A 327 1.89 -24.65 9.22
CA HIS A 327 1.55 -25.45 8.05
C HIS A 327 2.43 -25.12 6.85
N VAL A 328 2.70 -23.84 6.59
CA VAL A 328 3.58 -23.42 5.49
C VAL A 328 5.06 -23.45 5.87
N GLY A 329 5.39 -23.88 7.10
CA GLY A 329 6.77 -24.08 7.54
C GLY A 329 7.51 -22.79 7.92
N LEU A 330 6.78 -21.73 8.27
CA LEU A 330 7.39 -20.45 8.64
C LEU A 330 8.13 -20.54 9.97
N SER A 331 9.26 -19.84 10.05
CA SER A 331 10.08 -19.77 11.24
C SER A 331 9.40 -18.93 12.30
N LYS A 332 9.44 -19.38 13.57
CA LYS A 332 8.97 -18.52 14.66
C LYS A 332 9.84 -17.27 14.71
N LEU A 333 9.21 -16.10 14.61
CA LEU A 333 9.89 -14.83 14.80
C LEU A 333 10.45 -14.80 16.23
N GLN A 334 11.77 -14.87 16.35
CA GLN A 334 12.40 -14.77 17.65
C GLN A 334 12.28 -13.33 18.13
N ASN A 335 11.64 -13.14 19.29
CA ASN A 335 11.87 -11.97 20.12
C ASN A 335 13.38 -11.92 20.35
N SER A 336 14.07 -10.98 19.70
CA SER A 336 15.53 -10.99 19.58
C SER A 336 16.21 -11.07 20.94
N LYS A 337 16.61 -12.30 21.29
CA LYS A 337 17.86 -12.61 21.99
C LYS A 337 18.61 -13.64 21.15
N GLY A 338 19.19 -13.17 20.04
CA GLY A 338 20.37 -13.77 19.43
C GLY A 338 20.17 -14.83 18.33
N LYS A 339 20.84 -14.53 17.21
CA LYS A 339 21.30 -15.41 16.11
C LYS A 339 20.24 -15.80 15.06
N ALA A 340 20.37 -15.15 13.91
CA ALA A 340 19.78 -15.57 12.65
C ALA A 340 20.27 -16.98 12.28
N LYS A 341 19.35 -17.86 11.90
CA LYS A 341 19.63 -19.14 11.25
C LYS A 341 18.86 -19.24 9.93
N ASP A 342 19.48 -20.03 9.06
CA ASP A 342 19.27 -20.29 7.63
C ASP A 342 17.86 -20.12 7.02
N VAL A 343 17.82 -19.28 5.99
CA VAL A 343 16.68 -19.03 5.07
C VAL A 343 16.65 -20.04 3.90
N MET A 344 17.66 -20.89 3.75
CA MET A 344 17.80 -21.76 2.56
C MET A 344 16.83 -22.95 2.52
N GLU A 345 16.22 -23.37 3.64
CA GLU A 345 15.42 -24.61 3.66
C GLU A 345 14.00 -24.45 3.11
N LEU A 346 13.42 -23.23 3.08
CA LEU A 346 12.12 -22.99 2.46
C LEU A 346 12.16 -22.99 0.92
N MET A 347 13.29 -22.58 0.32
CA MET A 347 13.40 -22.42 -1.14
C MET A 347 13.46 -23.78 -1.87
N TYR A 348 14.00 -24.81 -1.23
CA TYR A 348 14.09 -26.16 -1.82
C TYR A 348 12.78 -26.96 -1.79
N LEU A 349 11.77 -26.51 -1.03
CA LEU A 349 10.51 -27.25 -0.89
C LEU A 349 9.46 -26.95 -1.97
N ASN A 350 9.75 -25.99 -2.87
CA ASN A 350 8.86 -25.49 -3.93
C ASN A 350 9.37 -25.71 -5.37
N SER A 351 10.43 -26.48 -5.58
CA SER A 351 10.75 -26.99 -6.93
C SER A 351 9.89 -28.23 -7.24
N PRO A 352 9.42 -28.38 -8.50
CA PRO A 352 8.48 -29.42 -8.92
C PRO A 352 8.94 -30.86 -8.67
#